data_AF-A0A3D1YKF5-F1
#
_entry.id   AF-A0A3D1YKF5-F1
#
_cell.length_a   1.000
_cell.length_b   1.000
_cell.length_c   1.000
_cell.angle_alpha   90.00
_cell.angle_beta   90.00
_cell.angle_gamma   90.00
#
_symmetry.space_group_name_H-M   'P 1'
#
loop_
_entity.id
_entity.type
_entity.pdbx_description
1 polymer ?
#
loop_
_entity_poly.entity_id
_entity_poly.type
_entity_poly.pdbx_seq_one_letter_code
_entity_poly.pdbx_strand_id
1 'polypeptide(L)'
;MSILNLKRLLVVLCFATMAVAALVTPMPEADPNWGNTLVAVASIGYLISLLLIALDVGAARYLFLPSVLISLLGMPVASYPSGELNAVYDLTMYVSGFLNGGLAILVYAPSFSKG
;
A
#
# COMPACT_ATOMS: atom_id res chain seq x y z
N MET A 1 -23.22 -5.84 1.01
CA MET A 1 -22.12 -5.62 0.03
C MET A 1 -21.38 -6.93 -0.15
N SER A 2 -21.08 -7.38 -1.38
CA SER A 2 -20.30 -8.62 -1.58
C SER A 2 -18.84 -8.43 -1.14
N ILE A 3 -18.15 -9.52 -0.77
CA ILE A 3 -16.72 -9.49 -0.41
C ILE A 3 -15.88 -8.87 -1.56
N LEU A 4 -16.21 -9.22 -2.81
CA LEU A 4 -15.55 -8.64 -3.98
C LEU A 4 -15.78 -7.14 -4.10
N ASN A 5 -17.01 -6.66 -3.89
CA ASN A 5 -17.28 -5.22 -3.93
C ASN A 5 -16.57 -4.50 -2.78
N LEU A 6 -16.46 -5.13 -1.60
CA LEU A 6 -15.70 -4.59 -0.47
C LEU A 6 -14.19 -4.49 -0.79
N LYS A 7 -13.59 -5.54 -1.36
CA LYS A 7 -12.21 -5.51 -1.86
C LYS A 7 -11.99 -4.36 -2.84
N ARG A 8 -12.87 -4.21 -3.84
CA ARG A 8 -12.80 -3.14 -4.84
C ARG A 8 -12.91 -1.75 -4.21
N LEU A 9 -13.82 -1.56 -3.26
CA LEU A 9 -13.93 -0.30 -2.53
C LEU A 9 -12.63 0.01 -1.78
N LEU A 10 -12.07 -0.96 -1.06
CA LEU A 10 -10.81 -0.77 -0.34
C LEU A 10 -9.65 -0.47 -1.29
N VAL A 11 -9.59 -1.12 -2.46
CA VAL A 11 -8.60 -0.80 -3.50
C VAL A 11 -8.72 0.66 -3.96
N VAL A 12 -9.93 1.14 -4.24
CA VAL A 12 -10.17 2.55 -4.62
C VAL A 12 -9.71 3.49 -3.52
N LEU A 13 -10.03 3.18 -2.25
CA LEU A 13 -9.59 3.97 -1.11
C LEU A 13 -8.05 3.96 -0.95
N CYS A 14 -7.38 2.85 -1.24
CA CYS A 14 -5.92 2.77 -1.26
C CYS A 14 -5.33 3.71 -2.31
N PHE A 15 -5.84 3.69 -3.54
CA PHE A 15 -5.40 4.62 -4.60
C PHE A 15 -5.64 6.08 -4.22
N ALA A 16 -6.81 6.40 -3.66
CA ALA A 16 -7.12 7.75 -3.20
C ALA A 16 -6.15 8.20 -2.10
N THR A 17 -5.88 7.33 -1.12
CA THR A 17 -4.95 7.62 -0.03
C THR A 17 -3.53 7.83 -0.54
N MET A 18 -3.07 7.03 -1.52
CA MET A 18 -1.78 7.23 -2.16
C MET A 18 -1.69 8.55 -2.93
N ALA A 19 -2.76 8.93 -3.65
CA ALA A 19 -2.80 10.20 -4.35
C ALA A 19 -2.70 11.38 -3.38
N VAL A 20 -3.41 11.33 -2.26
CA VAL A 20 -3.30 12.35 -1.20
C VAL A 20 -1.89 12.33 -0.60
N ALA A 21 -1.34 11.16 -0.28
CA ALA A 21 0.01 11.02 0.24
C ALA A 21 1.06 11.66 -0.70
N ALA A 22 0.94 11.44 -2.01
CA ALA A 22 1.84 12.02 -3.00
C ALA A 22 1.76 13.57 -3.08
N LEU A 23 0.61 14.16 -2.75
CA LEU A 23 0.44 15.61 -2.73
C LEU A 23 0.98 16.26 -1.45
N VAL A 24 0.99 15.52 -0.34
CA VAL A 24 1.37 16.05 0.98
C VAL A 24 2.77 15.62 1.43
N THR A 25 3.36 14.63 0.74
CA THR A 25 4.76 14.22 0.99
C THR A 25 5.68 15.31 0.45
N PRO A 26 6.50 15.94 1.29
CA PRO A 26 7.48 16.90 0.81
C PRO A 26 8.45 16.21 -0.15
N MET A 27 8.76 16.84 -1.29
CA MET A 27 9.74 16.32 -2.23
C MET A 27 11.11 16.31 -1.52
N PRO A 28 11.74 15.15 -1.29
CA PRO A 28 13.04 15.15 -0.66
C PRO A 28 14.08 15.73 -1.63
N GLU A 29 14.78 16.79 -1.24
CA GLU A 29 16.00 17.28 -1.91
C GLU A 29 17.22 16.37 -1.61
N ALA A 30 16.98 15.08 -1.43
CA ALA A 30 18.00 14.16 -0.98
C ALA A 30 18.52 13.31 -2.13
N ASP A 31 19.82 13.01 -2.09
CA ASP A 31 20.48 12.22 -3.12
C ASP A 31 19.80 10.85 -3.31
N PRO A 32 19.71 10.36 -4.56
CA PRO A 32 19.20 9.02 -4.85
C PRO A 32 19.98 7.97 -4.07
N ASN A 33 19.28 7.10 -3.38
CA ASN A 33 19.90 5.98 -2.66
C ASN A 33 19.18 4.65 -2.97
N TRP A 34 19.81 3.55 -2.56
CA TRP A 34 19.26 2.21 -2.76
C TRP A 34 17.91 1.99 -2.07
N GLY A 35 17.66 2.67 -0.95
CA GLY A 35 16.36 2.66 -0.25
C GLY A 35 15.23 3.20 -1.13
N ASN A 36 15.46 4.31 -1.84
CA ASN A 36 14.50 4.89 -2.77
C ASN A 36 14.14 3.90 -3.89
N THR A 37 15.14 3.21 -4.45
CA THR A 37 14.92 2.18 -5.48
C THR A 37 14.09 1.01 -4.95
N LEU A 38 14.41 0.52 -3.75
CA LEU A 38 13.66 -0.58 -3.11
C LEU A 38 12.20 -0.19 -2.85
N VAL A 39 11.96 0.99 -2.29
CA VAL A 39 10.61 1.50 -2.04
C VAL A 39 9.85 1.71 -3.35
N ALA A 40 10.50 2.21 -4.41
CA ALA A 40 9.88 2.39 -5.72
C ALA A 40 9.45 1.06 -6.36
N VAL A 41 10.34 0.06 -6.38
CA VAL A 41 10.03 -1.29 -6.91
C VAL A 41 8.90 -1.94 -6.11
N ALA A 42 8.96 -1.86 -4.78
CA ALA A 42 7.93 -2.39 -3.91
C ALA A 42 6.58 -1.67 -4.12
N SER A 43 6.59 -0.35 -4.33
CA SER A 43 5.39 0.44 -4.65
C SER A 43 4.76 0.02 -5.98
N ILE A 44 5.56 -0.27 -7.01
CA ILE A 44 5.06 -0.81 -8.28
C ILE A 44 4.40 -2.17 -8.07
N GLY A 45 5.05 -3.08 -7.34
CA GLY A 45 4.47 -4.38 -6.99
C GLY A 45 3.15 -4.23 -6.22
N TYR A 46 3.10 -3.28 -5.28
CA TYR A 46 1.88 -2.96 -4.53
C TYR A 46 0.76 -2.46 -5.45
N LEU A 47 1.03 -1.52 -6.36
CA LEU A 47 0.04 -1.01 -7.32
C LEU A 47 -0.52 -2.12 -8.22
N ILE A 48 0.36 -3.01 -8.72
CA ILE A 48 -0.06 -4.17 -9.51
C ILE A 48 -0.93 -5.09 -8.66
N SER A 49 -0.54 -5.33 -7.40
CA SER A 49 -1.31 -6.19 -6.50
C SER A 49 -2.72 -5.64 -6.23
N LEU A 50 -2.89 -4.31 -6.11
CA LEU A 50 -4.19 -3.67 -5.97
C LEU A 50 -5.08 -3.92 -7.19
N LEU A 51 -4.52 -3.82 -8.41
CA LEU A 51 -5.24 -4.13 -9.65
C LEU A 51 -5.68 -5.61 -9.67
N LEU A 52 -4.78 -6.52 -9.31
CA LEU A 52 -5.08 -7.95 -9.23
C LEU A 52 -6.16 -8.25 -8.19
N ILE A 53 -6.17 -7.57 -7.05
CA ILE A 53 -7.22 -7.68 -6.03
C ILE A 53 -8.57 -7.19 -6.58
N ALA A 54 -8.59 -6.06 -7.29
CA ALA A 54 -9.82 -5.52 -7.89
C ALA A 54 -10.43 -6.46 -8.95
N LEU A 55 -9.57 -7.19 -9.66
CA LEU A 55 -9.92 -8.21 -10.66
C LEU A 55 -10.21 -9.59 -10.05
N ASP A 56 -10.14 -9.74 -8.72
CA ASP A 56 -10.29 -11.01 -7.98
C ASP A 56 -9.31 -12.12 -8.42
N VAL A 57 -8.10 -11.73 -8.81
CA VAL A 57 -7.04 -12.67 -9.21
C VAL A 57 -6.34 -13.19 -7.97
N GLY A 58 -6.46 -14.50 -7.71
CA GLY A 58 -5.87 -15.14 -6.53
C GLY A 58 -4.35 -14.99 -6.41
N ALA A 59 -3.64 -14.75 -7.52
CA ALA A 59 -2.20 -14.48 -7.51
C ALA A 59 -1.81 -13.19 -6.77
N ALA A 60 -2.75 -12.25 -6.56
CA ALA A 60 -2.49 -11.00 -5.86
C ALA A 60 -1.89 -11.20 -4.46
N ARG A 61 -2.25 -12.30 -3.78
CA ARG A 61 -1.72 -12.67 -2.45
C ARG A 61 -0.22 -12.97 -2.44
N TYR A 62 0.41 -13.21 -3.58
CA TYR A 62 1.85 -13.44 -3.65
C TYR A 62 2.63 -12.14 -3.88
N LEU A 63 1.92 -11.06 -4.23
CA LEU A 63 2.53 -9.77 -4.54
C LEU A 63 2.22 -8.74 -3.45
N PHE A 64 0.98 -8.71 -2.97
CA PHE A 64 0.50 -7.70 -2.02
C PHE A 64 1.33 -7.62 -0.74
N LEU A 65 1.37 -8.71 0.05
CA LEU A 65 2.08 -8.69 1.33
C LEU A 65 3.60 -8.51 1.18
N PRO A 66 4.29 -9.21 0.25
CA PRO A 66 5.71 -8.94 0.02
C PRO A 66 6.01 -7.50 -0.37
N SER A 67 5.19 -6.89 -1.23
CA SER A 67 5.35 -5.48 -1.59
C SER A 67 5.22 -4.56 -0.38
N VAL A 68 4.23 -4.77 0.49
CA VAL A 68 4.08 -3.99 1.73
C VAL A 68 5.29 -4.17 2.64
N LEU A 69 5.77 -5.40 2.84
CA LEU A 69 6.92 -5.70 3.69
C LEU A 69 8.22 -5.09 3.17
N ILE A 70 8.49 -5.20 1.86
CA ILE A 70 9.70 -4.63 1.25
C ILE A 70 9.67 -3.11 1.33
N SER A 71 8.51 -2.46 1.11
CA SER A 71 8.36 -1.03 1.30
C SER A 71 8.67 -0.61 2.75
N LEU A 72 8.15 -1.35 3.75
CA LEU A 72 8.41 -1.07 5.16
C LEU A 72 9.90 -1.24 5.52
N LEU A 73 10.59 -2.22 4.95
CA LEU A 73 12.03 -2.42 5.15
C LEU A 73 12.88 -1.35 4.44
N GLY A 74 12.41 -0.83 3.31
CA GLY A 74 13.09 0.22 2.56
C GLY A 74 12.90 1.62 3.16
N MET A 75 11.78 1.88 3.83
CA MET A 75 11.46 3.21 4.39
C MET A 75 12.54 3.80 5.33
N PRO A 76 13.16 3.07 6.27
CA PRO A 76 14.18 3.62 7.17
C PRO A 76 15.47 4.09 6.46
N VAL A 77 15.72 3.55 5.26
CA VAL A 77 16.91 3.87 4.46
C VAL A 77 16.58 4.69 3.22
N ALA A 78 15.29 4.87 2.90
CA ALA A 78 14.84 5.77 1.86
C ALA A 78 14.95 7.21 2.36
N SER A 79 15.30 8.12 1.46
CA SER A 79 15.43 9.54 1.76
C SER A 79 14.05 10.19 1.87
N TYR A 80 13.31 9.90 2.95
CA TYR A 80 12.09 10.64 3.29
C TYR A 80 12.45 11.87 4.13
N PRO A 81 11.70 12.99 3.99
CA PRO A 81 11.86 14.14 4.86
C PRO A 81 11.58 13.71 6.30
N SER A 82 12.63 13.53 7.10
CA SER A 82 12.53 13.23 8.51
C SER A 82 12.34 14.55 9.28
N GLY A 83 11.12 14.84 9.70
CA GLY A 83 10.94 15.76 10.83
C GLY A 83 9.96 16.93 10.71
N GLU A 84 9.14 17.04 9.66
CA GLU A 84 7.98 17.95 9.75
C GLU A 84 6.74 17.13 10.12
N LEU A 85 6.29 17.25 11.38
CA LEU A 85 5.00 16.72 11.86
C LEU A 85 3.87 17.34 11.01
N ASN A 86 3.56 16.74 9.87
CA ASN A 86 2.42 17.10 9.05
C ASN A 86 1.28 16.16 9.42
N ALA A 87 0.32 16.65 10.20
CA ALA A 87 -0.85 15.88 10.63
C ALA A 87 -1.61 15.24 9.45
N VAL A 88 -1.55 15.85 8.26
CA VAL A 88 -2.16 15.29 7.04
C VAL A 88 -1.36 14.10 6.52
N TYR A 89 -0.02 14.18 6.54
CA TYR A 89 0.84 13.05 6.18
C TYR A 89 0.65 11.88 7.15
N ASP A 90 0.65 12.13 8.45
CA ASP A 90 0.43 11.10 9.47
C ASP A 90 -0.95 10.43 9.30
N LEU A 91 -1.99 11.21 9.02
CA LEU A 91 -3.31 10.68 8.72
C LEU A 91 -3.29 9.78 7.48
N THR A 92 -2.60 10.17 6.40
CA THR A 92 -2.49 9.31 5.21
C THR A 92 -1.77 8.00 5.51
N MET A 93 -0.76 8.02 6.38
CA MET A 93 -0.05 6.81 6.82
C MET A 93 -0.96 5.88 7.62
N TYR A 94 -1.72 6.41 8.59
CA TYR A 94 -2.66 5.61 9.38
C TYR A 94 -3.79 5.03 8.54
N VAL A 95 -4.38 5.84 7.64
CA VAL A 95 -5.44 5.39 6.73
C VAL A 95 -4.90 4.30 5.80
N SER A 96 -3.70 4.47 5.25
CA SER A 96 -3.04 3.47 4.42
C SER A 96 -2.82 2.16 5.18
N GLY A 97 -2.33 2.22 6.42
CA GLY A 97 -2.16 1.04 7.28
C GLY A 97 -3.48 0.32 7.55
N PHE A 98 -4.55 1.06 7.88
CA PHE A 98 -5.88 0.49 8.10
C PHE A 98 -6.44 -0.19 6.85
N LEU A 99 -6.39 0.47 5.70
CA LEU A 99 -6.88 -0.08 4.43
C LEU A 99 -6.10 -1.32 4.01
N ASN A 100 -4.78 -1.30 4.16
CA ASN A 100 -3.92 -2.43 3.84
C ASN A 100 -4.15 -3.62 4.78
N GLY A 101 -4.37 -3.37 6.07
CA GLY A 101 -4.77 -4.40 7.02
C GLY A 101 -6.12 -5.04 6.66
N GLY A 102 -7.11 -4.21 6.30
CA GLY A 102 -8.40 -4.68 5.83
C GLY A 102 -8.31 -5.53 4.55
N LEU A 103 -7.50 -5.09 3.57
CA LEU A 103 -7.22 -5.87 2.36
C LEU A 103 -6.50 -7.18 2.67
N ALA A 104 -5.51 -7.17 3.57
CA ALA A 104 -4.82 -8.39 3.98
C ALA A 104 -5.80 -9.41 4.56
N ILE A 105 -6.69 -8.99 5.46
CA ILE A 105 -7.73 -9.88 5.99
C ILE A 105 -8.58 -10.45 4.84
N LEU A 106 -9.04 -9.64 3.90
CA LEU A 106 -9.92 -10.13 2.83
C LEU A 106 -9.22 -10.95 1.75
N VAL A 107 -7.90 -10.78 1.56
CA VAL A 107 -7.09 -11.50 0.57
C VAL A 107 -6.59 -12.83 1.12
N TYR A 108 -6.24 -12.88 2.41
CA TYR A 108 -5.68 -14.07 3.06
C TYR A 108 -6.66 -14.80 3.97
N ALA A 109 -7.85 -14.25 4.25
CA ALA A 109 -8.87 -14.99 4.98
C ALA A 109 -9.21 -16.29 4.23
N PRO A 110 -9.36 -17.41 4.95
CA PRO A 110 -9.83 -18.64 4.35
C PRO A 110 -11.20 -18.38 3.69
N SER A 111 -11.33 -18.78 2.42
CA SER A 111 -12.61 -18.76 1.73
C SER A 111 -13.58 -19.70 2.45
N PHE A 112 -14.47 -19.17 3.27
CA PHE A 112 -15.61 -19.92 3.80
C PHE A 112 -16.65 -20.12 2.69
N SER A 113 -16.33 -20.96 1.70
CA SER A 113 -17.20 -21.42 0.59
C SER A 113 -16.34 -22.33 -0.30
N LYS A 114 -16.50 -23.66 -0.39
CA LYS A 114 -17.65 -24.57 -0.15
C LYS A 114 -17.14 -25.95 0.29
N GLY A 115 -17.78 -26.53 1.30
CA GLY A 115 -18.01 -27.97 1.35
C GLY A 115 -19.27 -28.32 0.57
#